data_AF-A0AAJ4ALD7-F1
#
_entry.id   AF-A0AAJ4ALD7-F1
#
_cell.length_a   1.000
_cell.length_b   1.000
_cell.length_c   1.000
_cell.angle_alpha   90.00
_cell.angle_beta   90.00
_cell.angle_gamma   90.00
#
_symmetry.space_group_name_H-M   'P 1'
#
loop_
_entity.id
_entity.type
_entity.pdbx_description
1 polymer ?
#
loop_
_entity_poly.entity_id
_entity_poly.type
_entity_poly.pdbx_seq_one_letter_code
_entity_poly.pdbx_strand_id
1 'polypeptide(L)'
;MRYKTMALGLLFCSLSAQAASLDPWAEQLEQEMHAKYTVLNERVSACKAMRKSFDYAKPLNEGWFKTLDTTEQQKVIQFGFANASQQCSAKEREAYAGSMLDYVAYTGDKKPLNEWLEAHQSSLLSRSPMLDYWRDVKTLFRLT
;
A
#
# COMPACT_ATOMS: atom_id res chain seq x y z
N MET A 1 -27.77 51.22 -47.77
CA MET A 1 -26.91 50.10 -47.31
C MET A 1 -26.21 50.49 -46.01
N ARG A 2 -26.83 50.26 -44.84
CA ARG A 2 -26.28 50.59 -43.51
C ARG A 2 -26.93 49.69 -42.45
N TYR A 3 -26.41 48.47 -42.26
CA TYR A 3 -26.70 47.62 -41.09
C TYR A 3 -25.82 46.35 -41.10
N LYS A 4 -24.49 46.43 -41.19
CA LYS A 4 -23.67 45.19 -41.14
C LYS A 4 -22.42 45.26 -40.25
N THR A 5 -22.33 46.24 -39.35
CA THR A 5 -21.12 46.42 -38.53
C THR A 5 -21.43 46.66 -37.05
N MET A 6 -22.33 45.87 -36.46
CA MET A 6 -22.48 45.80 -35.00
C MET A 6 -22.92 44.40 -34.58
N ALA A 7 -22.03 43.41 -34.71
CA ALA A 7 -22.27 42.06 -34.15
C ALA A 7 -20.95 41.32 -33.82
N LEU A 8 -19.89 42.05 -33.49
CA LEU A 8 -18.55 41.48 -33.27
C LEU A 8 -17.87 42.04 -32.01
N GLY A 9 -18.67 42.42 -31.01
CA GLY A 9 -18.18 43.04 -29.76
C GLY A 9 -18.65 42.39 -28.47
N LEU A 10 -19.26 41.20 -28.50
CA LEU A 10 -19.86 40.56 -27.31
C LEU A 10 -19.53 39.07 -27.16
N LEU A 11 -18.41 38.61 -27.72
CA LEU A 11 -18.00 37.19 -27.68
C LEU A 11 -16.63 36.95 -27.03
N PHE A 12 -16.10 37.91 -26.26
CA PHE A 12 -14.80 37.79 -25.60
C PHE A 12 -14.79 37.88 -24.07
N CYS A 13 -15.96 37.86 -23.40
CA CYS A 13 -16.03 37.99 -21.92
C CYS A 13 -16.50 36.72 -21.16
N SER A 14 -16.64 35.56 -21.81
CA SER A 14 -17.14 34.34 -21.13
C SER A 14 -16.11 33.21 -20.98
N LEU A 15 -14.85 33.45 -21.32
CA LEU A 15 -13.75 32.53 -21.00
C LEU A 15 -12.97 33.01 -19.78
N SER A 16 -13.66 33.32 -18.69
CA SER A 16 -13.09 33.06 -17.36
C SER A 16 -13.10 31.54 -17.19
N ALA A 17 -12.16 30.87 -17.87
CA ALA A 17 -11.73 29.56 -17.47
C ALA A 17 -11.40 29.68 -15.98
N GLN A 18 -12.20 29.03 -15.15
CA GLN A 18 -11.77 28.71 -13.80
C GLN A 18 -10.53 27.84 -14.01
N ALA A 19 -9.36 28.47 -14.01
CA ALA A 19 -8.15 27.79 -13.63
C ALA A 19 -8.48 27.27 -12.23
N ALA A 20 -8.86 25.99 -12.15
CA ALA A 20 -8.66 25.25 -10.91
C ALA A 20 -7.22 25.60 -10.53
N SER A 21 -7.05 26.34 -9.45
CA SER A 21 -5.72 26.64 -8.95
C SER A 21 -5.12 25.29 -8.60
N LEU A 22 -4.37 24.72 -9.54
CA LEU A 22 -3.50 23.58 -9.29
C LEU A 22 -2.64 24.03 -8.13
N ASP A 23 -2.90 23.48 -6.94
CA ASP A 23 -2.05 23.68 -5.79
C ASP A 23 -0.77 22.87 -6.07
N PRO A 24 0.34 23.52 -6.48
CA PRO A 24 1.51 22.80 -6.95
C PRO A 24 2.17 22.02 -5.80
N TRP A 25 1.93 22.44 -4.56
CA TRP A 25 2.40 21.74 -3.38
C TRP A 25 1.59 20.48 -3.10
N ALA A 26 0.26 20.56 -3.23
CA ALA A 26 -0.59 19.37 -3.16
C ALA A 26 -0.18 18.32 -4.21
N GLU A 27 0.07 18.76 -5.45
CA GLU A 27 0.52 17.87 -6.53
C GLU A 27 1.89 17.25 -6.22
N GLN A 28 2.83 18.03 -5.69
CA GLN A 28 4.15 17.51 -5.30
C GLN A 28 4.03 16.45 -4.18
N LEU A 29 3.20 16.70 -3.17
CA LEU A 29 2.96 15.74 -2.08
C LEU A 29 2.30 14.45 -2.58
N GLU A 30 1.35 14.56 -3.52
CA GLU A 30 0.72 13.40 -4.15
C GLU A 30 1.74 12.57 -4.94
N GLN A 31 2.59 13.24 -5.74
CA GLN A 31 3.65 12.59 -6.50
C GLN A 31 4.67 11.90 -5.59
N GLU A 32 5.07 12.54 -4.48
CA GLU A 32 5.99 11.94 -3.51
C GLU A 32 5.35 10.71 -2.85
N MET A 33 4.10 10.81 -2.39
CA MET A 33 3.36 9.69 -1.83
C MET A 33 3.30 8.50 -2.82
N HIS A 34 2.98 8.75 -4.09
CA HIS A 34 2.95 7.70 -5.12
C HIS A 34 4.33 7.10 -5.41
N ALA A 35 5.39 7.90 -5.40
CA ALA A 35 6.75 7.41 -5.56
C ALA A 35 7.13 6.48 -4.39
N LYS A 36 6.84 6.86 -3.14
CA LYS A 36 7.09 6.01 -1.97
C LYS A 36 6.25 4.73 -2.00
N TYR A 37 5.00 4.80 -2.47
CA TYR A 37 4.15 3.62 -2.62
C TYR A 37 4.72 2.64 -3.64
N THR A 38 5.23 3.13 -4.77
CA THR A 38 5.87 2.29 -5.79
C THR A 38 7.05 1.52 -5.22
N VAL A 39 7.94 2.20 -4.49
CA VAL A 39 9.10 1.58 -3.84
C VAL A 39 8.66 0.54 -2.80
N LEU A 40 7.64 0.85 -1.99
CA LEU A 40 7.06 -0.10 -1.06
C LEU A 40 6.53 -1.36 -1.77
N ASN A 41 5.77 -1.19 -2.84
CA ASN A 41 5.17 -2.29 -3.58
C ASN A 41 6.25 -3.21 -4.21
N GLU A 42 7.28 -2.62 -4.80
CA GLU A 42 8.44 -3.35 -5.31
C GLU A 42 9.15 -4.14 -4.20
N ARG A 43 9.36 -3.50 -3.04
CA ARG A 43 10.00 -4.17 -1.90
C ARG A 43 9.18 -5.34 -1.38
N VAL A 44 7.87 -5.15 -1.21
CA VAL A 44 6.96 -6.23 -0.79
C VAL A 44 6.99 -7.39 -1.79
N SER A 45 7.00 -7.10 -3.09
CA SER A 45 7.14 -8.12 -4.14
C SER A 45 8.46 -8.90 -4.02
N ALA A 46 9.57 -8.20 -3.83
CA ALA A 46 10.88 -8.81 -3.61
C ALA A 46 10.91 -9.69 -2.35
N CYS A 47 10.35 -9.21 -1.22
CA CYS A 47 10.23 -9.99 0.02
C CYS A 47 9.40 -11.27 -0.19
N LYS A 48 8.31 -11.20 -0.98
CA LYS A 48 7.48 -12.35 -1.32
C LYS A 48 8.24 -13.37 -2.18
N ALA A 49 9.09 -12.91 -3.11
CA ALA A 49 9.90 -13.79 -3.93
C ALA A 49 10.91 -14.62 -3.11
N MET A 50 11.52 -14.04 -2.07
CA MET A 50 12.43 -14.76 -1.16
C MET A 50 11.78 -15.94 -0.43
N ARG A 51 10.45 -15.92 -0.25
CA ARG A 51 9.72 -17.04 0.36
C ARG A 51 9.64 -18.26 -0.55
N LYS A 52 9.74 -18.09 -1.87
CA LYS A 52 9.68 -19.19 -2.84
C LYS A 52 10.94 -20.06 -2.81
N SER A 53 12.08 -19.49 -2.41
CA SER A 53 13.34 -20.21 -2.29
C SER A 53 13.52 -20.86 -0.91
N PHE A 54 12.58 -20.70 0.01
CA PHE A 54 12.67 -21.34 1.32
C PHE A 54 12.24 -22.80 1.22
N ASP A 55 13.11 -23.69 1.66
CA ASP A 55 12.84 -25.12 1.74
C ASP A 55 12.05 -25.42 3.01
N TYR A 56 10.73 -25.56 2.87
CA TYR A 56 9.83 -25.93 3.96
C TYR A 56 10.04 -27.36 4.46
N ALA A 57 10.75 -28.20 3.68
CA ALA A 57 11.08 -29.57 4.06
C ALA A 57 12.38 -29.66 4.87
N LYS A 58 13.17 -28.59 4.96
CA LYS A 58 14.27 -28.51 5.95
C LYS A 58 13.69 -28.21 7.33
N PRO A 59 13.66 -29.19 8.25
CA PRO A 59 13.13 -28.95 9.57
C PRO A 59 14.00 -27.96 10.33
N LEU A 60 13.36 -27.03 11.05
CA LEU A 60 14.02 -26.30 12.13
C LEU A 60 14.52 -27.35 13.13
N ASN A 61 15.84 -27.54 13.19
CA ASN A 61 16.46 -28.59 14.00
C ASN A 61 16.61 -28.14 15.47
N GLU A 62 15.57 -27.51 16.00
CA GLU A 62 15.53 -26.99 17.36
C GLU A 62 14.79 -27.95 18.26
N GLY A 63 15.37 -28.25 19.43
CA GLY A 63 14.81 -29.23 20.37
C GLY A 63 13.36 -28.91 20.77
N TRP A 64 13.06 -27.64 21.05
CA TRP A 64 11.72 -27.17 21.42
C TRP A 64 10.72 -27.21 20.25
N PHE A 65 11.18 -27.09 19.01
CA PHE A 65 10.28 -27.10 17.85
C PHE A 65 9.77 -28.51 17.58
N LYS A 66 10.61 -29.52 17.80
CA LYS A 66 10.25 -30.93 17.64
C LYS A 66 9.26 -31.45 18.69
N THR A 67 9.11 -30.76 19.82
CA THR A 67 8.13 -31.13 20.85
C THR A 67 6.71 -30.66 20.52
N LEU A 68 6.56 -29.77 19.53
CA LEU A 68 5.28 -29.25 19.08
C LEU A 68 4.57 -30.25 18.16
N ASP A 69 3.24 -30.25 18.18
CA ASP A 69 2.47 -31.00 17.19
C ASP A 69 2.56 -30.36 15.78
N THR A 70 2.15 -31.09 14.75
CA THR A 70 2.22 -30.62 13.35
C THR A 70 1.47 -29.29 13.13
N THR A 71 0.35 -29.07 13.82
CA THR A 71 -0.44 -27.84 13.69
C THR A 71 0.27 -26.66 14.35
N GLU A 72 0.88 -26.87 15.51
CA GLU A 72 1.69 -25.87 16.21
C GLU A 72 2.96 -25.52 15.43
N GLN A 73 3.66 -26.52 14.89
CA GLN A 73 4.82 -26.31 14.01
C GLN A 73 4.45 -25.45 12.80
N GLN A 74 3.31 -25.74 12.15
CA GLN A 74 2.80 -24.92 11.05
C GLN A 74 2.54 -23.48 11.50
N LYS A 75 1.87 -23.26 12.64
CA LYS A 75 1.60 -21.90 13.17
C LYS A 75 2.89 -21.13 13.44
N VAL A 76 3.91 -21.76 14.02
CA VAL A 76 5.21 -21.15 14.30
C VAL A 76 5.90 -20.73 13.00
N ILE A 77 5.95 -21.63 12.01
CA ILE A 77 6.53 -21.32 10.69
C ILE A 77 5.78 -20.16 10.05
N GLN A 78 4.44 -20.20 10.03
CA GLN A 78 3.60 -19.15 9.46
C GLN A 78 3.83 -17.80 10.15
N PHE A 79 3.87 -17.77 11.48
CA PHE A 79 4.16 -16.57 12.25
C PHE A 79 5.54 -16.01 11.94
N GLY A 80 6.57 -16.86 11.93
CA GLY A 80 7.94 -16.47 11.60
C GLY A 80 8.04 -15.83 10.23
N PHE A 81 7.37 -16.42 9.22
CA PHE A 81 7.31 -15.83 7.89
C PHE A 81 6.56 -14.51 7.84
N ALA A 82 5.43 -14.39 8.52
CA ALA A 82 4.66 -13.16 8.55
C ALA A 82 5.48 -12.04 9.18
N ASN A 83 6.14 -12.30 10.30
CA ASN A 83 7.05 -11.36 10.95
C ASN A 83 8.22 -10.98 10.05
N ALA A 84 8.91 -11.95 9.44
CA ALA A 84 10.01 -11.69 8.51
C ALA A 84 9.56 -10.86 7.29
N SER A 85 8.36 -11.14 6.75
CA SER A 85 7.81 -10.39 5.62
C SER A 85 7.51 -8.93 5.99
N GLN A 86 6.98 -8.68 7.19
CA GLN A 86 6.78 -7.31 7.69
C GLN A 86 8.10 -6.59 7.88
N GLN A 87 9.08 -7.22 8.55
CA GLN A 87 10.40 -6.65 8.78
C GLN A 87 11.14 -6.34 7.48
N CYS A 88 11.01 -7.19 6.46
CA CYS A 88 11.67 -7.04 5.18
C CYS A 88 11.28 -5.74 4.43
N SER A 89 10.09 -5.19 4.69
CA SER A 89 9.56 -3.97 4.06
C SER A 89 9.28 -2.85 5.07
N ALA A 90 9.75 -2.98 6.31
CA ALA A 90 9.39 -2.06 7.40
C ALA A 90 9.79 -0.61 7.11
N LYS A 91 11.00 -0.41 6.58
CA LYS A 91 11.53 0.91 6.23
C LYS A 91 10.69 1.59 5.15
N GLU A 92 10.32 0.86 4.09
CA GLU A 92 9.54 1.40 2.99
C GLU A 92 8.09 1.67 3.42
N ARG A 93 7.54 0.85 4.32
CA ARG A 93 6.22 1.07 4.93
C ARG A 93 6.19 2.36 5.74
N GLU A 94 7.21 2.59 6.57
CA GLU A 94 7.36 3.83 7.34
C GLU A 94 7.49 5.05 6.42
N ALA A 95 8.32 4.96 5.38
CA ALA A 95 8.49 6.05 4.43
C ALA A 95 7.20 6.41 3.68
N TYR A 96 6.45 5.41 3.21
CA TYR A 96 5.14 5.63 2.59
C TYR A 96 4.14 6.23 3.57
N ALA A 97 4.03 5.66 4.78
CA ALA A 97 3.10 6.13 5.80
C ALA A 97 3.37 7.61 6.17
N GLY A 98 4.63 8.01 6.31
CA GLY A 98 5.01 9.41 6.50
C GLY A 98 4.51 10.31 5.37
N SER A 99 4.89 10.01 4.13
CA SER A 99 4.47 10.80 2.95
C SER A 99 2.95 10.88 2.76
N MET A 100 2.24 9.80 3.08
CA MET A 100 0.78 9.75 3.02
C MET A 100 0.15 10.64 4.09
N LEU A 101 0.68 10.62 5.32
CA LEU A 101 0.19 11.50 6.39
C LEU A 101 0.44 12.97 6.07
N ASP A 102 1.59 13.31 5.47
CA ASP A 102 1.90 14.67 5.03
C ASP A 102 0.92 15.14 3.95
N TYR A 103 0.65 14.31 2.93
CA TYR A 103 -0.38 14.59 1.91
C TYR A 103 -1.76 14.79 2.53
N VAL A 104 -2.24 13.85 3.35
CA VAL A 104 -3.57 13.90 3.98
C VAL A 104 -3.70 15.12 4.90
N ALA A 105 -2.65 15.45 5.65
CA ALA A 105 -2.65 16.60 6.54
C ALA A 105 -2.75 17.92 5.78
N TYR A 106 -2.12 18.01 4.61
CA TYR A 106 -2.14 19.21 3.78
C TYR A 106 -3.44 19.34 2.96
N THR A 107 -3.87 18.29 2.27
CA THR A 107 -5.00 18.33 1.33
C THR A 107 -6.35 18.04 1.99
N GLY A 108 -6.35 17.36 3.12
CA GLY A 108 -7.56 16.81 3.73
C GLY A 108 -8.15 15.61 3.00
N ASP A 109 -7.54 15.15 1.90
CA ASP A 109 -7.96 13.95 1.19
C ASP A 109 -7.58 12.70 2.00
N LYS A 110 -8.59 12.11 2.63
CA LYS A 110 -8.43 10.93 3.50
C LYS A 110 -8.46 9.61 2.75
N LYS A 111 -8.71 9.61 1.44
CA LYS A 111 -8.86 8.36 0.67
C LYS A 111 -7.63 7.45 0.80
N PRO A 112 -6.37 7.93 0.60
CA PRO A 112 -5.20 7.08 0.73
C PRO A 112 -5.05 6.49 2.15
N LEU A 113 -5.32 7.30 3.18
CA LEU A 113 -5.28 6.84 4.56
C LEU A 113 -6.32 5.77 4.86
N ASN A 114 -7.55 5.94 4.37
CA ASN A 114 -8.61 4.95 4.57
C ASN A 114 -8.28 3.64 3.84
N GLU A 115 -7.82 3.70 2.60
CA GLU A 115 -7.38 2.52 1.84
C GLU A 115 -6.22 1.81 2.54
N TRP A 116 -5.24 2.57 3.05
CA TRP A 116 -4.14 2.03 3.84
C TRP A 116 -4.61 1.34 5.12
N LEU A 117 -5.53 1.97 5.86
CA LEU A 117 -6.10 1.41 7.07
C LEU A 117 -6.96 0.19 6.78
N GLU A 118 -7.74 0.13 5.71
CA GLU A 118 -8.51 -1.06 5.33
C GLU A 118 -7.59 -2.22 4.95
N ALA A 119 -6.52 -1.94 4.19
CA ALA A 119 -5.53 -2.94 3.84
C ALA A 119 -4.76 -3.47 5.05
N HIS A 120 -4.60 -2.67 6.11
CA HIS A 120 -3.79 -3.01 7.29
C HIS A 120 -4.59 -3.17 8.60
N GLN A 121 -5.90 -2.97 8.60
CA GLN A 121 -6.78 -3.12 9.76
C GLN A 121 -6.73 -4.53 10.32
N SER A 122 -6.53 -5.49 9.42
CA SER A 122 -6.28 -6.89 9.72
C SER A 122 -5.03 -7.07 10.59
N SER A 123 -4.00 -6.24 10.44
CA SER A 123 -2.76 -6.23 11.22
C SER A 123 -2.78 -5.32 12.46
N LEU A 124 -3.69 -4.34 12.52
CA LEU A 124 -3.84 -3.40 13.64
C LEU A 124 -4.83 -3.91 14.71
N LEU A 125 -5.91 -4.57 14.28
CA LEU A 125 -6.90 -5.18 15.18
C LEU A 125 -6.47 -6.57 15.69
N SER A 126 -5.46 -7.16 15.06
CA SER A 126 -4.83 -8.37 15.55
C SER A 126 -3.47 -8.01 16.12
N ARG A 127 -3.23 -8.34 17.38
CA ARG A 127 -1.86 -8.58 17.88
C ARG A 127 -1.19 -9.79 17.18
N SER A 128 -1.63 -10.16 15.97
CA SER A 128 -1.26 -11.41 15.31
C SER A 128 -1.21 -11.21 13.79
N PRO A 129 -0.02 -11.23 13.14
CA PRO A 129 0.23 -11.01 11.69
C PRO A 129 -0.56 -11.84 10.66
N MET A 130 -1.65 -12.50 11.05
CA MET A 130 -2.27 -13.63 10.39
C MET A 130 -3.21 -13.24 9.24
N LEU A 131 -3.90 -12.10 9.30
CA LEU A 131 -5.07 -11.87 8.44
C LEU A 131 -4.74 -11.49 6.98
N ASP A 132 -3.69 -10.70 6.71
CA ASP A 132 -3.21 -10.47 5.33
C ASP A 132 -2.62 -11.75 4.72
N TYR A 133 -2.03 -12.60 5.57
CA TYR A 133 -1.48 -13.88 5.16
C TYR A 133 -2.57 -14.90 4.81
N TRP A 134 -3.71 -14.95 5.51
CA TRP A 134 -4.81 -15.87 5.18
C TRP A 134 -5.34 -15.73 3.74
N ARG A 135 -5.27 -14.53 3.15
CA ARG A 135 -5.62 -14.29 1.73
C ARG A 135 -4.61 -14.92 0.77
N ASP A 136 -3.32 -14.80 1.07
CA ASP A 136 -2.22 -15.40 0.29
C ASP A 136 -2.09 -16.92 0.53
N VAL A 137 -2.36 -17.41 1.75
CA VAL A 137 -2.37 -18.84 2.15
C VAL A 137 -3.49 -19.59 1.46
N LYS A 138 -4.72 -19.05 1.43
CA LYS A 138 -5.82 -19.68 0.67
C LYS A 138 -5.48 -19.86 -0.80
N THR A 139 -4.61 -19.03 -1.35
CA THR A 139 -4.18 -19.08 -2.75
C THR A 139 -3.01 -20.05 -2.93
N LEU A 140 -2.10 -20.16 -1.96
CA LEU A 140 -0.93 -21.06 -1.98
C LEU A 140 -1.22 -22.50 -1.52
N PHE A 141 -2.24 -22.71 -0.69
CA PHE A 141 -2.67 -24.03 -0.18
C PHE A 141 -3.92 -24.57 -0.89
N ARG A 142 -4.37 -23.94 -1.99
CA ARG A 142 -5.11 -24.68 -3.04
C ARG A 142 -4.11 -25.52 -3.84
N LEU A 143 -3.51 -26.49 -3.17
CA LEU A 143 -2.99 -27.69 -3.81
C LEU A 143 -4.09 -28.72 -3.61
N THR A 144 -4.81 -29.03 -4.70
CA THR A 144 -5.69 -30.19 -4.93
C THR A 144 -6.50 -30.71 -3.74
#